data_AF-A0A820ABS7-F1
#
_entry.id   AF-A0A820ABS7-F1
#
_cell.length_a   1.000
_cell.length_b   1.000
_cell.length_c   1.000
_cell.angle_alpha   90.00
_cell.angle_beta   90.00
_cell.angle_gamma   90.00
#
_symmetry.space_group_name_H-M   'P 1'
#
loop_
_entity.id
_entity.type
_entity.pdbx_description
1 polymer ?
#
loop_
_entity_poly.entity_id
_entity_poly.type
_entity_poly.pdbx_seq_one_letter_code
_entity_poly.pdbx_strand_id
1 'polypeptide(L)'
;MVFDKSWQWSIDEDQLLKKNQKNILCHKESNSCSNQLLTDIDRSWIITHMQNRRRERKSLQDYLRKNHEIFTLQYTLNVKRNEIERLENYLREEERLLIKSEKNIAEDLVLFDQFLDISNRNASDAASRADEESRRKEELLNEIKQLQKILITYHNDQNHLIDTLKQSRRYQQFLFKFAPENYSLYFTKPEQLLDIFTEMEEKSLPLVQKSQYTCETLDKIHSTINLTTNEQNSQVEQLQIKITQLENLIKHEIEHETSCQNLLIQYKNEKDHSSIEQLKQTIEILYKKYIISDDIGISTIHMLQTIENKIKSLFNTIEHMDSSILIEAEKFREITVRTLEREEKLQQEKLINELKHKKTLLRSSAPPYRKIGRIIMERSRPLLEKKYHLKHSIINKQEQLMR
;
A
#
# COMPACT_ATOMS: atom_id res chain seq x y z
N MET A 1 -17.44 -3.50 -9.54
CA MET A 1 -18.35 -2.34 -9.47
C MET A 1 -17.52 -1.09 -9.72
N VAL A 2 -17.35 -0.76 -10.99
CA VAL A 2 -16.64 0.44 -11.45
C VAL A 2 -17.72 1.50 -11.65
N PHE A 3 -17.67 2.59 -10.90
CA PHE A 3 -18.56 3.73 -11.12
C PHE A 3 -17.99 4.55 -12.28
N ASP A 4 -18.42 4.22 -13.49
CA ASP A 4 -18.25 5.07 -14.67
C ASP A 4 -19.29 6.21 -14.61
N LYS A 5 -18.81 7.43 -14.38
CA LYS A 5 -19.60 8.66 -14.46
C LYS A 5 -18.82 9.69 -15.27
N SER A 6 -18.72 9.44 -16.56
CA SER A 6 -18.41 10.44 -17.58
C SER A 6 -19.57 11.45 -17.69
N TRP A 7 -19.49 12.56 -16.95
CA TRP A 7 -20.34 13.73 -17.20
C TRP A 7 -19.65 14.62 -18.24
N GLN A 8 -19.94 14.36 -19.51
CA GLN A 8 -19.59 15.28 -20.60
C GLN A 8 -20.53 16.49 -20.55
N TRP A 9 -20.01 17.64 -20.11
CA TRP A 9 -20.60 18.93 -20.44
C TRP A 9 -20.06 19.39 -21.80
N SER A 10 -20.78 19.05 -22.87
CA SER A 10 -20.61 19.70 -24.17
C SER A 10 -21.39 21.01 -24.14
N ILE A 11 -20.71 22.11 -23.81
CA ILE A 11 -21.24 23.44 -24.04
C ILE A 11 -20.93 23.78 -25.50
N ASP A 12 -21.96 23.73 -26.34
CA ASP A 12 -21.91 24.26 -27.71
C ASP A 12 -21.67 25.78 -27.68
N GLU A 13 -20.41 26.20 -27.81
CA GLU A 13 -20.00 27.62 -27.95
C GLU A 13 -20.69 28.33 -29.14
N ASP A 14 -21.22 27.57 -30.10
CA ASP A 14 -21.90 28.09 -31.30
C ASP A 14 -23.33 28.62 -31.06
N GLN A 15 -24.00 28.24 -29.97
CA GLN A 15 -25.37 28.71 -29.69
C GLN A 15 -25.41 30.10 -29.04
N LEU A 16 -24.38 30.46 -28.25
CA LEU A 16 -24.30 31.76 -27.57
C LEU A 16 -23.95 32.91 -28.53
N LEU A 17 -23.22 32.63 -29.61
CA LEU A 17 -22.90 33.60 -30.66
C LEU A 17 -24.10 33.96 -31.54
N LYS A 18 -25.05 33.04 -31.78
CA LYS A 18 -26.27 33.30 -32.59
C LYS A 18 -27.28 34.20 -31.88
N LYS A 19 -27.39 34.12 -30.54
CA LYS A 19 -28.32 34.96 -29.76
C LYS A 19 -27.87 36.42 -29.66
N ASN A 20 -26.56 36.65 -29.59
CA ASN A 20 -26.00 38.01 -29.55
C ASN A 20 -25.97 38.71 -30.91
N GLN A 21 -26.02 37.99 -32.04
CA GLN A 21 -26.11 38.59 -33.38
C GLN A 21 -27.52 39.08 -33.73
N LYS A 22 -28.59 38.49 -33.17
CA LYS A 22 -29.99 38.92 -33.44
C LYS A 22 -30.34 40.28 -32.82
N ASN A 23 -29.66 40.71 -31.76
CA ASN A 23 -29.93 41.99 -31.10
C ASN A 23 -29.17 43.19 -31.71
N ILE A 24 -28.24 42.97 -32.64
CA ILE A 24 -27.41 44.03 -33.24
C ILE A 24 -27.93 44.48 -34.63
N LEU A 25 -28.92 43.78 -35.21
CA LEU A 25 -29.41 43.99 -36.58
C LEU A 25 -30.73 44.79 -36.72
N CYS A 26 -31.30 45.33 -35.63
CA CYS A 26 -32.57 46.07 -35.70
C CYS A 26 -32.47 47.62 -35.78
N HIS A 27 -31.29 48.20 -36.06
CA HIS A 27 -31.16 49.68 -36.04
C HIS A 27 -30.37 50.33 -37.18
N LYS A 28 -30.31 49.72 -38.37
CA LYS A 28 -29.79 50.41 -39.55
C LYS A 28 -30.50 49.93 -40.82
N GLU A 29 -31.65 50.52 -41.13
CA GLU A 29 -32.16 50.68 -42.50
C GLU A 29 -33.50 51.45 -42.49
N SER A 30 -33.41 52.76 -42.64
CA SER A 30 -34.47 53.65 -43.14
C SER A 30 -33.85 55.01 -43.42
N ASN A 31 -33.08 55.12 -44.51
CA ASN A 31 -32.73 56.41 -45.09
C ASN A 31 -32.62 56.25 -46.60
N SER A 32 -33.79 56.25 -47.24
CA SER A 32 -33.95 56.54 -48.67
C SER A 32 -35.34 57.13 -48.88
N CYS A 33 -35.41 58.46 -49.04
CA CYS A 33 -36.47 59.19 -49.73
C CYS A 33 -35.97 60.65 -49.84
N SER A 34 -35.47 61.06 -51.00
CA SER A 34 -36.24 61.73 -52.06
C SER A 34 -36.82 63.07 -51.63
N ASN A 35 -36.24 64.14 -52.17
CA ASN A 35 -36.75 65.51 -52.08
C ASN A 35 -38.17 65.59 -52.65
N GLN A 36 -39.18 65.65 -51.79
CA GLN A 36 -40.52 66.13 -52.12
C GLN A 36 -41.02 67.05 -51.02
N LEU A 37 -41.72 68.10 -51.46
CA LEU A 37 -42.16 69.27 -50.70
C LEU A 37 -42.81 68.89 -49.36
N LEU A 38 -42.32 69.53 -48.29
CA LEU A 38 -42.84 69.42 -46.93
C LEU A 38 -44.27 69.97 -46.89
N THR A 39 -45.27 69.08 -46.94
CA THR A 39 -46.68 69.46 -46.72
C THR A 39 -46.94 69.67 -45.23
N ASP A 40 -47.95 70.47 -44.87
CA ASP A 40 -48.24 70.90 -43.50
C ASP A 40 -48.48 69.76 -42.48
N ILE A 41 -48.59 68.51 -42.94
CA ILE A 41 -48.68 67.31 -42.10
C ILE A 41 -47.35 67.05 -41.37
N ASP A 42 -46.20 67.35 -41.98
CA ASP A 42 -44.88 67.14 -41.36
C ASP A 42 -44.54 68.18 -40.27
N ARG A 43 -45.13 69.38 -40.32
CA ARG A 43 -44.99 70.36 -39.22
C ARG A 43 -45.68 69.88 -37.95
N SER A 44 -46.82 69.20 -38.08
CA SER A 44 -47.55 68.66 -36.94
C SER A 44 -46.79 67.50 -36.27
N TRP A 45 -46.16 66.63 -37.07
CA TRP A 45 -45.30 65.55 -36.58
C TRP A 45 -44.00 66.08 -35.95
N ILE A 46 -43.35 67.07 -36.56
CA ILE A 46 -42.17 67.72 -35.98
C ILE A 46 -42.52 68.42 -34.67
N ILE A 47 -43.67 69.10 -34.57
CA ILE A 47 -44.13 69.76 -33.35
C ILE A 47 -44.49 68.74 -32.26
N THR A 48 -45.20 67.66 -32.58
CA THR A 48 -45.50 66.59 -31.60
C THR A 48 -44.23 65.82 -31.19
N HIS A 49 -43.29 65.57 -32.10
CA HIS A 49 -42.04 64.88 -31.79
C HIS A 49 -41.06 65.79 -31.00
N MET A 50 -41.06 67.10 -31.27
CA MET A 50 -40.33 68.11 -30.47
C MET A 50 -40.99 68.37 -29.10
N GLN A 51 -42.32 68.32 -29.01
CA GLN A 51 -43.06 68.39 -27.74
C GLN A 51 -42.89 67.10 -26.91
N ASN A 52 -42.76 65.93 -27.55
CA ASN A 52 -42.40 64.67 -26.90
C ASN A 52 -40.94 64.66 -26.41
N ARG A 53 -40.00 65.38 -27.05
CA ARG A 53 -38.67 65.64 -26.47
C ARG A 53 -38.69 66.52 -25.22
N ARG A 54 -39.78 67.26 -24.97
CA ARG A 54 -39.98 68.05 -23.75
C ARG A 54 -40.73 67.29 -22.65
N ARG A 55 -41.14 66.03 -22.86
CA ARG A 55 -41.75 65.16 -21.83
C ARG A 55 -40.98 63.84 -21.68
N GLU A 56 -39.76 63.98 -21.19
CA GLU A 56 -39.10 63.12 -20.21
C GLU A 56 -37.65 63.63 -20.09
N ARG A 57 -37.49 64.86 -19.59
CA ARG A 57 -36.18 65.25 -19.04
C ARG A 57 -36.04 64.47 -17.73
N LYS A 58 -35.61 63.21 -17.82
CA LYS A 58 -35.01 62.51 -16.68
C LYS A 58 -34.01 63.49 -16.07
N SER A 59 -34.15 63.74 -14.77
CA SER A 59 -33.33 64.75 -14.09
C SER A 59 -31.87 64.45 -14.39
N LEU A 60 -31.01 65.48 -14.47
CA LEU A 60 -29.56 65.24 -14.58
C LEU A 60 -29.09 64.24 -13.51
N GLN A 61 -29.73 64.26 -12.34
CA GLN A 61 -29.53 63.30 -11.26
C GLN A 61 -29.90 61.86 -11.63
N ASP A 62 -30.97 61.62 -12.41
CA ASP A 62 -31.36 60.28 -12.86
C ASP A 62 -30.39 59.74 -13.92
N TYR A 63 -29.89 60.61 -14.79
CA TYR A 63 -28.84 60.25 -15.76
C TYR A 63 -27.53 59.90 -15.05
N LEU A 64 -27.10 60.74 -14.10
CA LEU A 64 -25.93 60.47 -13.28
C LEU A 64 -26.10 59.19 -12.47
N ARG A 65 -27.27 58.96 -11.87
CA ARG A 65 -27.58 57.73 -11.13
C ARG A 65 -27.48 56.48 -12.02
N LYS A 66 -28.09 56.50 -13.20
CA LYS A 66 -27.99 55.38 -14.15
C LYS A 66 -26.57 55.13 -14.63
N ASN A 67 -25.80 56.18 -14.89
CA ASN A 67 -24.39 56.04 -15.25
C ASN A 67 -23.59 55.44 -14.08
N HIS A 68 -23.81 55.91 -12.86
CA HIS A 68 -23.19 55.32 -11.67
C HIS A 68 -23.57 53.84 -11.53
N GLU A 69 -24.85 53.49 -11.68
CA GLU A 69 -25.31 52.09 -11.66
C GLU A 69 -24.62 51.25 -12.74
N ILE A 70 -24.49 51.77 -13.96
CA ILE A 70 -23.79 51.09 -15.06
C ILE A 70 -22.30 50.89 -14.72
N PHE A 71 -21.61 51.90 -14.18
CA PHE A 71 -20.21 51.77 -13.79
C PHE A 71 -20.02 50.80 -12.61
N THR A 72 -20.92 50.81 -11.62
CA THR A 72 -20.88 49.87 -10.50
C THR A 72 -21.12 48.44 -11.00
N LEU A 73 -22.07 48.22 -11.91
CA LEU A 73 -22.31 46.92 -12.54
C LEU A 73 -21.12 46.49 -13.40
N GLN A 74 -20.50 47.39 -14.16
CA GLN A 74 -19.31 47.08 -14.95
C GLN A 74 -18.10 46.74 -14.06
N TYR A 75 -17.88 47.50 -13.00
CA TYR A 75 -16.82 47.22 -12.03
C TYR A 75 -17.03 45.87 -11.35
N THR A 76 -18.24 45.60 -10.84
CA THR A 76 -18.57 44.31 -10.21
C THR A 76 -18.46 43.15 -11.18
N LEU A 77 -18.92 43.29 -12.42
CA LEU A 77 -18.71 42.29 -13.48
C LEU A 77 -17.23 42.04 -13.75
N ASN A 78 -16.41 43.10 -13.81
CA ASN A 78 -14.97 42.97 -14.05
C ASN A 78 -14.28 42.25 -12.90
N VAL A 79 -14.61 42.59 -11.64
CA VAL A 79 -14.11 41.88 -10.45
C VAL A 79 -14.52 40.40 -10.48
N LYS A 80 -15.79 40.10 -10.81
CA LYS A 80 -16.27 38.71 -10.92
C LYS A 80 -15.59 37.96 -12.05
N ARG A 81 -15.35 38.58 -13.21
CA ARG A 81 -14.61 37.96 -14.33
C ARG A 81 -13.18 37.65 -13.95
N ASN A 82 -12.47 38.58 -13.30
CA ASN A 82 -11.11 38.36 -12.83
C ASN A 82 -11.03 37.24 -11.79
N GLU A 83 -12.03 37.16 -10.89
CA GLU A 83 -12.08 36.09 -9.89
C GLU A 83 -12.39 34.73 -10.54
N ILE A 84 -13.27 34.70 -11.55
CA ILE A 84 -13.52 33.49 -12.35
C ILE A 84 -12.22 33.03 -13.03
N GLU A 85 -11.50 33.93 -13.70
CA GLU A 85 -10.24 33.60 -14.37
C GLU A 85 -9.18 33.07 -13.38
N ARG A 86 -9.11 33.65 -12.18
CA ARG A 86 -8.22 33.17 -11.11
C ARG A 86 -8.58 31.74 -10.69
N LEU A 87 -9.86 31.45 -10.46
CA LEU A 87 -10.33 30.13 -10.08
C LEU A 87 -10.14 29.11 -11.20
N GLU A 88 -10.37 29.49 -12.45
CA GLU A 88 -10.10 28.63 -13.62
C GLU A 88 -8.61 28.29 -13.75
N ASN A 89 -7.72 29.23 -13.47
CA ASN A 89 -6.27 28.97 -13.46
C ASN A 89 -5.87 28.04 -12.31
N TYR A 90 -6.42 28.26 -11.12
CA TYR A 90 -6.20 27.38 -9.97
C TYR A 90 -6.67 25.95 -10.24
N LEU A 91 -7.89 25.79 -10.76
CA LEU A 91 -8.45 24.49 -11.13
C LEU A 91 -7.59 23.79 -12.19
N ARG A 92 -7.10 24.52 -13.21
CA ARG A 92 -6.22 23.96 -14.25
C ARG A 92 -4.87 23.48 -13.68
N GLU A 93 -4.32 24.18 -12.71
CA GLU A 93 -3.08 23.76 -12.04
C GLU A 93 -3.33 22.52 -11.18
N GLU A 94 -4.42 22.50 -10.41
CA GLU A 94 -4.81 21.37 -9.58
C GLU A 94 -5.10 20.12 -10.42
N GLU A 95 -5.84 20.26 -11.52
CA GLU A 95 -6.12 19.16 -12.47
C GLU A 95 -4.82 18.59 -13.07
N ARG A 96 -3.84 19.43 -13.42
CA ARG A 96 -2.54 18.96 -13.91
C ARG A 96 -1.77 18.16 -12.86
N LEU A 97 -1.81 18.59 -11.61
CA LEU A 97 -1.18 17.89 -10.50
C LEU A 97 -1.85 16.54 -10.26
N LEU A 98 -3.19 16.51 -10.31
CA LEU A 98 -3.99 15.30 -10.13
C LEU A 98 -3.67 14.29 -11.24
N ILE A 99 -3.71 14.69 -12.51
CA ILE A 99 -3.35 13.84 -13.66
C ILE A 99 -1.93 13.27 -13.51
N LYS A 100 -0.98 14.08 -13.01
CA LYS A 100 0.39 13.60 -12.77
C LYS A 100 0.43 12.54 -11.68
N SER A 101 -0.28 12.75 -10.57
CA SER A 101 -0.36 11.79 -9.48
C SER A 101 -1.04 10.49 -9.92
N GLU A 102 -2.10 10.56 -10.72
CA GLU A 102 -2.80 9.40 -11.28
C GLU A 102 -1.89 8.58 -12.19
N LYS A 103 -1.10 9.24 -13.05
CA LYS A 103 -0.12 8.57 -13.91
C LYS A 103 0.94 7.83 -13.10
N ASN A 104 1.49 8.47 -12.07
CA ASN A 104 2.47 7.83 -11.20
C ASN A 104 1.89 6.58 -10.52
N ILE A 105 0.67 6.69 -9.98
CA ILE A 105 -0.01 5.55 -9.35
C ILE A 105 -0.25 4.43 -10.37
N ALA A 106 -0.65 4.77 -11.60
CA ALA A 106 -0.85 3.77 -12.66
C ALA A 106 0.46 3.07 -13.06
N GLU A 107 1.57 3.80 -13.14
CA GLU A 107 2.90 3.23 -13.39
C GLU A 107 3.34 2.31 -12.25
N ASP A 108 3.14 2.72 -11.00
CA ASP A 108 3.44 1.92 -9.81
C ASP A 108 2.61 0.62 -9.76
N LEU A 109 1.33 0.67 -10.15
CA LEU A 109 0.48 -0.52 -10.23
C LEU A 109 1.02 -1.54 -11.25
N VAL A 110 1.45 -1.09 -12.43
CA VAL A 110 2.03 -1.99 -13.45
C VAL A 110 3.33 -2.62 -12.95
N LEU A 111 4.19 -1.83 -12.29
CA LEU A 111 5.43 -2.35 -11.70
C LEU A 111 5.15 -3.36 -10.59
N PHE A 112 4.12 -3.11 -9.77
CA PHE A 112 3.71 -4.01 -8.71
C PHE A 112 3.17 -5.34 -9.26
N ASP A 113 2.33 -5.31 -10.29
CA ASP A 113 1.84 -6.52 -10.95
C ASP A 113 2.99 -7.34 -11.53
N GLN A 114 3.95 -6.69 -12.19
CA GLN A 114 5.16 -7.37 -12.69
C GLN A 114 5.99 -7.99 -11.56
N PHE A 115 6.13 -7.30 -10.43
CA PHE A 115 6.82 -7.81 -9.27
C PHE A 115 6.12 -9.06 -8.70
N LEU A 116 4.79 -9.03 -8.61
CA LEU A 116 4.00 -10.19 -8.17
C LEU A 116 4.16 -11.37 -9.12
N ASP A 117 4.12 -11.14 -10.43
CA ASP A 117 4.32 -12.20 -11.42
C ASP A 117 5.71 -12.83 -11.31
N ILE A 118 6.76 -12.02 -11.17
CA ILE A 118 8.14 -12.50 -11.01
C ILE A 118 8.30 -13.26 -9.68
N SER A 119 7.73 -12.72 -8.59
CA SER A 119 7.78 -13.36 -7.27
C SER A 119 7.06 -14.70 -7.27
N ASN A 120 5.86 -14.77 -7.84
CA ASN A 120 5.08 -15.99 -7.97
C ASN A 120 5.79 -17.03 -8.84
N ARG A 121 6.40 -16.61 -9.96
CA ARG A 121 7.22 -17.50 -10.79
C ARG A 121 8.44 -18.02 -10.03
N ASN A 122 9.18 -17.16 -9.35
CA ASN A 122 10.35 -17.55 -8.57
C ASN A 122 9.98 -18.52 -7.44
N ALA A 123 8.87 -18.26 -6.74
CA ALA A 123 8.35 -19.15 -5.71
C ALA A 123 7.92 -20.50 -6.28
N SER A 124 7.23 -20.50 -7.43
CA SER A 124 6.83 -21.71 -8.14
C SER A 124 8.05 -22.51 -8.63
N ASP A 125 9.05 -21.85 -9.20
CA ASP A 125 10.29 -22.50 -9.66
C ASP A 125 11.07 -23.08 -8.48
N ALA A 126 11.14 -22.38 -7.35
CA ALA A 126 11.77 -22.89 -6.13
C ALA A 126 11.03 -24.12 -5.59
N ALA A 127 9.69 -24.11 -5.59
CA ALA A 127 8.88 -25.25 -5.20
C ALA A 127 9.10 -26.45 -6.14
N SER A 128 9.07 -26.24 -7.45
CA SER A 128 9.31 -27.30 -8.44
C SER A 128 10.70 -27.93 -8.29
N ARG A 129 11.74 -27.12 -8.02
CA ARG A 129 13.09 -27.66 -7.75
C ARG A 129 13.14 -28.46 -6.46
N ALA A 130 12.47 -28.00 -5.40
CA ALA A 130 12.39 -28.74 -4.14
C ALA A 130 11.66 -30.09 -4.30
N ASP A 131 10.60 -30.12 -5.10
CA ASP A 131 9.87 -31.35 -5.45
C ASP A 131 10.74 -32.31 -6.27
N GLU A 132 11.48 -31.81 -7.27
CA GLU A 132 12.43 -32.63 -8.04
C GLU A 132 13.53 -33.23 -7.17
N GLU A 133 14.14 -32.44 -6.28
CA GLU A 133 15.16 -32.93 -5.35
C GLU A 133 14.59 -33.98 -4.37
N SER A 134 13.33 -33.79 -3.93
CA SER A 134 12.63 -34.76 -3.08
C SER A 134 12.37 -36.08 -3.82
N ARG A 135 11.98 -36.02 -5.10
CA ARG A 135 11.82 -37.21 -5.95
C ARG A 135 13.15 -37.93 -6.18
N ARG A 136 14.22 -37.22 -6.53
CA ARG A 136 15.56 -37.80 -6.70
C ARG A 136 16.04 -38.48 -5.41
N LYS A 137 15.81 -37.85 -4.26
CA LYS A 137 16.12 -38.45 -2.96
C LYS A 137 15.35 -39.76 -2.73
N GLU A 138 14.07 -39.80 -3.07
CA GLU A 138 13.25 -41.01 -2.92
C GLU A 138 13.71 -42.13 -3.85
N GLU A 139 14.07 -41.82 -5.10
CA GLU A 139 14.66 -42.76 -6.05
C GLU A 139 15.96 -43.38 -5.51
N LEU A 140 16.89 -42.54 -5.01
CA LEU A 140 18.14 -43.00 -4.41
C LEU A 140 17.91 -43.85 -3.15
N LEU A 141 16.94 -43.49 -2.32
CA LEU A 141 16.57 -44.31 -1.14
C LEU A 141 16.02 -45.67 -1.56
N ASN A 142 15.25 -45.74 -2.64
CA ASN A 142 14.74 -47.00 -3.18
C ASN A 142 15.88 -47.86 -3.76
N GLU A 143 16.86 -47.25 -4.43
CA GLU A 143 18.05 -47.95 -4.91
C GLU A 143 18.89 -48.50 -3.74
N ILE A 144 19.11 -47.70 -2.69
CA ILE A 144 19.78 -48.16 -1.45
C ILE A 144 19.05 -49.38 -0.86
N LYS A 145 17.71 -49.33 -0.77
CA LYS A 145 16.92 -50.47 -0.26
C LYS A 145 17.08 -51.71 -1.14
N GLN A 146 17.10 -51.56 -2.47
CA GLN A 146 17.33 -52.68 -3.39
C GLN A 146 18.72 -53.28 -3.20
N LEU A 147 19.77 -52.45 -3.12
CA LEU A 147 21.13 -52.90 -2.87
C LEU A 147 21.28 -53.58 -1.49
N GLN A 148 20.63 -53.05 -0.45
CA GLN A 148 20.58 -53.68 0.87
C GLN A 148 19.94 -55.06 0.82
N LYS A 149 18.83 -55.21 0.07
CA LYS A 149 18.17 -56.51 -0.12
C LYS A 149 19.12 -57.52 -0.79
N ILE A 150 19.84 -57.10 -1.83
CA ILE A 150 20.82 -57.93 -2.53
C ILE A 150 21.99 -58.32 -1.61
N LEU A 151 22.47 -57.39 -0.78
CA LEU A 151 23.54 -57.64 0.18
C LEU A 151 23.13 -58.69 1.22
N ILE A 152 21.89 -58.60 1.72
CA ILE A 152 21.34 -59.61 2.65
C ILE A 152 21.28 -60.98 1.98
N THR A 153 20.85 -61.07 0.71
CA THR A 153 20.83 -62.35 0.00
C THR A 153 22.22 -62.95 -0.16
N TYR A 154 23.22 -62.16 -0.58
CA TYR A 154 24.60 -62.63 -0.67
C TYR A 154 25.18 -63.05 0.68
N HIS A 155 24.85 -62.33 1.74
CA HIS A 155 25.29 -62.68 3.09
C HIS A 155 24.70 -64.03 3.55
N ASN A 156 23.42 -64.26 3.27
CA ASN A 156 22.77 -65.53 3.57
C ASN A 156 23.38 -66.70 2.76
N ASP A 157 23.64 -66.49 1.47
CA ASP A 157 24.31 -67.48 0.62
C ASP A 157 25.72 -67.79 1.12
N GLN A 158 26.48 -66.76 1.51
CA GLN A 158 27.80 -66.93 2.09
C GLN A 158 27.75 -67.76 3.38
N ASN A 159 26.80 -67.49 4.27
CA ASN A 159 26.63 -68.26 5.50
C ASN A 159 26.25 -69.72 5.20
N HIS A 160 25.34 -69.95 4.24
CA HIS A 160 24.99 -71.30 3.80
C HIS A 160 26.21 -72.07 3.26
N LEU A 161 27.04 -71.45 2.42
CA LEU A 161 28.26 -72.06 1.89
C LEU A 161 29.27 -72.36 3.01
N ILE A 162 29.44 -71.44 3.97
CA ILE A 162 30.30 -71.65 5.14
C ILE A 162 29.84 -72.87 5.94
N ASP A 163 28.54 -73.00 6.19
CA ASP A 163 28.00 -74.12 6.96
C ASP A 163 28.09 -75.44 6.19
N THR A 164 27.86 -75.41 4.87
CA THR A 164 28.05 -76.58 3.99
C THR A 164 29.51 -77.04 4.00
N LEU A 165 30.47 -76.11 3.98
CA LEU A 165 31.89 -76.42 4.09
C LEU A 165 32.25 -77.00 5.46
N LYS A 166 31.70 -76.46 6.55
CA LYS A 166 31.89 -77.03 7.90
C LYS A 166 31.40 -78.47 7.96
N GLN A 167 30.21 -78.75 7.40
CA GLN A 167 29.65 -80.11 7.36
C GLN A 167 30.55 -81.05 6.55
N SER A 168 30.96 -80.64 5.34
CA SER A 168 31.86 -81.42 4.48
C SER A 168 33.19 -81.72 5.16
N ARG A 169 33.75 -80.74 5.90
CA ARG A 169 34.99 -80.91 6.65
C ARG A 169 34.84 -81.86 7.84
N ARG A 170 33.72 -81.80 8.56
CA ARG A 170 33.41 -82.76 9.63
C ARG A 170 33.30 -84.17 9.08
N TYR A 171 32.63 -84.34 7.94
CA TYR A 171 32.52 -85.63 7.27
C TYR A 171 33.89 -86.14 6.79
N GLN A 172 34.71 -85.29 6.19
CA GLN A 172 36.08 -85.61 5.80
C GLN A 172 36.91 -86.07 7.02
N GLN A 173 36.89 -85.32 8.12
CA GLN A 173 37.60 -85.69 9.35
C GLN A 173 37.13 -87.03 9.92
N PHE A 174 35.83 -87.28 9.88
CA PHE A 174 35.26 -88.56 10.27
C PHE A 174 35.79 -89.69 9.38
N LEU A 175 35.72 -89.55 8.05
CA LEU A 175 36.24 -90.55 7.13
C LEU A 175 37.74 -90.81 7.30
N PHE A 176 38.54 -89.77 7.49
CA PHE A 176 39.98 -89.92 7.75
C PHE A 176 40.29 -90.61 9.08
N LYS A 177 39.42 -90.46 10.09
CA LYS A 177 39.57 -91.14 11.38
C LYS A 177 39.27 -92.64 11.29
N PHE A 178 38.46 -93.05 10.30
CA PHE A 178 38.02 -94.43 10.10
C PHE A 178 38.68 -95.13 8.90
N ALA A 179 39.49 -94.44 8.10
CA ALA A 179 40.21 -95.04 6.98
C ALA A 179 41.37 -95.92 7.49
N PRO A 180 41.28 -97.26 7.42
CA PRO A 180 42.35 -98.15 7.84
C PRO A 180 43.27 -98.47 6.65
N GLU A 181 44.59 -98.54 6.86
CA GLU A 181 45.57 -98.93 5.82
C GLU A 181 45.46 -100.40 5.38
N ASN A 182 44.66 -101.22 6.06
CA ASN A 182 44.43 -102.61 5.71
C ASN A 182 42.95 -102.98 5.82
N TYR A 183 42.34 -103.32 4.69
CA TYR A 183 40.98 -103.85 4.64
C TYR A 183 40.97 -105.33 5.07
N SER A 184 40.53 -105.57 6.30
CA SER A 184 40.03 -106.88 6.74
C SER A 184 38.51 -106.78 6.84
N LEU A 185 37.80 -107.71 6.17
CA LEU A 185 36.33 -107.75 6.19
C LEU A 185 35.83 -107.93 7.62
N TYR A 186 35.11 -106.92 8.13
CA TYR A 186 34.65 -106.81 9.51
C TYR A 186 33.62 -107.89 9.91
N PHE A 187 33.04 -108.58 8.92
CA PHE A 187 31.99 -109.58 9.10
C PHE A 187 32.45 -110.93 8.55
N THR A 188 32.44 -111.95 9.41
CA THR A 188 32.78 -113.33 9.05
C THR A 188 31.54 -114.22 8.85
N LYS A 189 30.36 -113.74 9.24
CA LYS A 189 29.06 -114.37 8.97
C LYS A 189 28.00 -113.29 8.63
N PRO A 190 27.13 -113.52 7.64
CA PRO A 190 26.20 -112.49 7.14
C PRO A 190 25.12 -112.06 8.15
N GLU A 191 24.84 -112.86 9.17
CA GLU A 191 23.82 -112.58 10.20
C GLU A 191 24.24 -111.47 11.18
N GLN A 192 25.54 -111.33 11.44
CA GLN A 192 26.08 -110.35 12.41
C GLN A 192 25.82 -108.90 11.98
N LEU A 193 25.77 -108.64 10.68
CA LEU A 193 25.44 -107.32 10.17
C LEU A 193 23.96 -106.99 10.39
N LEU A 194 23.09 -107.99 10.26
CA LEU A 194 21.66 -107.84 10.44
C LEU A 194 21.34 -107.54 11.91
N ASP A 195 21.98 -108.24 12.86
CA ASP A 195 21.80 -108.01 14.30
C ASP A 195 22.27 -106.62 14.74
N ILE A 196 23.39 -106.13 14.17
CA ILE A 196 23.85 -104.76 14.44
C ILE A 196 22.91 -103.74 13.79
N PHE A 197 22.38 -104.02 12.60
CA PHE A 197 21.42 -103.14 11.95
C PHE A 197 20.11 -103.06 12.74
N THR A 198 19.59 -104.19 13.24
CA THR A 198 18.38 -104.21 14.06
C THR A 198 18.61 -103.52 15.41
N GLU A 199 19.76 -103.70 16.07
CA GLU A 199 20.10 -102.95 17.29
C GLU A 199 20.24 -101.44 17.02
N MET A 200 20.80 -101.06 15.86
CA MET A 200 20.89 -99.67 15.43
C MET A 200 19.53 -99.09 15.05
N GLU A 201 18.63 -99.86 14.47
CA GLU A 201 17.24 -99.48 14.20
C GLU A 201 16.47 -99.31 15.51
N GLU A 202 16.58 -100.25 16.46
CA GLU A 202 15.97 -100.16 17.78
C GLU A 202 16.43 -98.93 18.57
N LYS A 203 17.70 -98.52 18.43
CA LYS A 203 18.24 -97.33 19.10
C LYS A 203 17.96 -96.02 18.35
N SER A 204 17.93 -96.04 17.03
CA SER A 204 17.71 -94.84 16.21
C SER A 204 16.24 -94.45 16.13
N LEU A 205 15.31 -95.41 16.16
CA LEU A 205 13.89 -95.14 16.04
C LEU A 205 13.34 -94.25 17.18
N PRO A 206 13.64 -94.52 18.47
CA PRO A 206 13.24 -93.62 19.56
C PRO A 206 13.90 -92.25 19.48
N LEU A 207 15.12 -92.16 18.94
CA LEU A 207 15.83 -90.89 18.76
C LEU A 207 15.16 -90.04 17.66
N VAL A 208 14.73 -90.67 16.56
CA VAL A 208 13.96 -90.03 15.49
C VAL A 208 12.59 -89.57 16.01
N GLN A 209 11.91 -90.39 16.81
CA GLN A 209 10.65 -89.98 17.45
C GLN A 209 10.86 -88.80 18.41
N LYS A 210 11.95 -88.81 19.20
CA LYS A 210 12.29 -87.71 20.09
C LYS A 210 12.64 -86.44 19.33
N SER A 211 13.40 -86.54 18.24
CA SER A 211 13.73 -85.37 17.41
C SER A 211 12.47 -84.80 16.76
N GLN A 212 11.57 -85.65 16.25
CA GLN A 212 10.30 -85.23 15.68
C GLN A 212 9.41 -84.54 16.71
N TYR A 213 9.27 -85.10 17.92
CA TYR A 213 8.57 -84.45 19.03
C TYR A 213 9.18 -83.08 19.36
N THR A 214 10.52 -82.99 19.42
CA THR A 214 11.17 -81.69 19.68
C THR A 214 10.92 -80.68 18.55
N CYS A 215 10.93 -81.11 17.29
CA CYS A 215 10.59 -80.25 16.15
C CYS A 215 9.16 -79.72 16.26
N GLU A 216 8.18 -80.58 16.53
CA GLU A 216 6.78 -80.15 16.72
C GLU A 216 6.62 -79.18 17.89
N THR A 217 7.33 -79.40 19.00
CA THR A 217 7.30 -78.45 20.12
C THR A 217 7.95 -77.11 19.76
N LEU A 218 9.04 -77.12 18.98
CA LEU A 218 9.69 -75.90 18.51
C LEU A 218 8.79 -75.13 17.55
N ASP A 219 8.07 -75.80 16.64
CA ASP A 219 7.13 -75.17 15.72
C ASP A 219 5.97 -74.52 16.47
N LYS A 220 5.46 -75.17 17.53
CA LYS A 220 4.46 -74.57 18.42
C LYS A 220 5.02 -73.32 19.09
N ILE A 221 6.22 -73.38 19.67
CA ILE A 221 6.87 -72.21 20.29
C ILE A 221 7.05 -71.09 19.26
N HIS A 222 7.53 -71.40 18.06
CA HIS A 222 7.74 -70.42 17.00
C HIS A 222 6.41 -69.76 16.57
N SER A 223 5.34 -70.53 16.46
CA SER A 223 4.00 -69.99 16.16
C SER A 223 3.51 -69.06 17.27
N THR A 224 3.73 -69.41 18.54
CA THR A 224 3.37 -68.53 19.67
C THR A 224 4.20 -67.26 19.69
N ILE A 225 5.51 -67.34 19.42
CA ILE A 225 6.39 -66.17 19.32
C ILE A 225 5.89 -65.26 18.21
N ASN A 226 5.62 -65.78 17.01
CA ASN A 226 5.10 -64.98 15.89
C ASN A 226 3.78 -64.27 16.21
N LEU A 227 2.86 -64.94 16.90
CA LEU A 227 1.60 -64.32 17.32
C LEU A 227 1.87 -63.20 18.33
N THR A 228 2.67 -63.47 19.37
CA THR A 228 3.00 -62.45 20.37
C THR A 228 3.77 -61.27 19.79
N THR A 229 4.70 -61.48 18.86
CA THR A 229 5.44 -60.40 18.20
C THR A 229 4.52 -59.55 17.33
N ASN A 230 3.57 -60.16 16.61
CA ASN A 230 2.57 -59.41 15.85
C ASN A 230 1.66 -58.56 16.74
N GLU A 231 1.21 -59.10 17.88
CA GLU A 231 0.42 -58.36 18.87
C GLU A 231 1.21 -57.20 19.47
N GLN A 232 2.47 -57.45 19.85
CA GLN A 232 3.37 -56.42 20.37
C GLN A 232 3.63 -55.32 19.32
N ASN A 233 3.86 -55.69 18.06
CA ASN A 233 4.06 -54.73 16.97
C ASN A 233 2.81 -53.85 16.77
N SER A 234 1.62 -54.43 16.81
CA SER A 234 0.36 -53.67 16.74
C SER A 234 0.22 -52.67 17.90
N GLN A 235 0.60 -53.06 19.12
CA GLN A 235 0.61 -52.16 20.26
C GLN A 235 1.64 -51.03 20.12
N VAL A 236 2.83 -51.33 19.60
CA VAL A 236 3.88 -50.32 19.33
C VAL A 236 3.38 -49.30 18.30
N GLU A 237 2.73 -49.74 17.22
CA GLU A 237 2.13 -48.84 16.22
C GLU A 237 1.07 -47.93 16.85
N GLN A 238 0.19 -48.47 17.70
CA GLN A 238 -0.82 -47.66 18.41
C GLN A 238 -0.19 -46.62 19.34
N LEU A 239 0.89 -46.98 20.04
CA LEU A 239 1.62 -46.05 20.91
C LEU A 239 2.34 -44.97 20.09
N GLN A 240 2.94 -45.33 18.95
CA GLN A 240 3.55 -44.36 18.03
C GLN A 240 2.52 -43.36 17.52
N ILE A 241 1.34 -43.83 17.11
CA ILE A 241 0.25 -42.93 16.69
C ILE A 241 -0.12 -41.97 17.82
N LYS A 242 -0.29 -42.45 19.06
CA LYS A 242 -0.58 -41.57 20.22
C LYS A 242 0.52 -40.55 20.48
N ILE A 243 1.79 -40.94 20.36
CA ILE A 243 2.93 -40.02 20.51
C ILE A 243 2.87 -38.92 19.44
N THR A 244 2.70 -39.28 18.17
CA THR A 244 2.61 -38.27 17.08
C THR A 244 1.44 -37.31 17.26
N GLN A 245 0.30 -37.78 17.78
CA GLN A 245 -0.83 -36.94 18.11
C GLN A 245 -0.50 -35.94 19.21
N LEU A 246 0.16 -36.39 20.30
CA LEU A 246 0.58 -35.52 21.39
C LEU A 246 1.64 -34.51 20.95
N GLU A 247 2.61 -34.92 20.12
CA GLU A 247 3.61 -34.01 19.55
C GLU A 247 2.98 -32.90 18.72
N ASN A 248 1.94 -33.23 17.93
CA ASN A 248 1.20 -32.23 17.16
C ASN A 248 0.42 -31.26 18.05
N LEU A 249 -0.19 -31.74 19.13
CA LEU A 249 -0.87 -30.89 20.11
C LEU A 249 0.12 -29.94 20.80
N ILE A 250 1.30 -30.43 21.19
CA ILE A 250 2.35 -29.61 21.79
C ILE A 250 2.82 -28.52 20.81
N LYS A 251 3.02 -28.86 19.53
CA LYS A 251 3.39 -27.86 18.50
C LYS A 251 2.34 -26.75 18.38
N HIS A 252 1.06 -27.12 18.30
CA HIS A 252 -0.03 -26.15 18.22
C HIS A 252 -0.08 -25.25 19.47
N GLU A 253 0.16 -25.81 20.66
CA GLU A 253 0.16 -25.04 21.90
C GLU A 253 1.34 -24.05 21.98
N ILE A 254 2.53 -24.45 21.52
CA ILE A 254 3.71 -23.56 21.41
C ILE A 254 3.45 -22.43 20.40
N GLU A 255 2.85 -22.75 19.25
CA GLU A 255 2.46 -21.74 18.25
C GLU A 255 1.42 -20.76 18.82
N HIS A 256 0.47 -21.24 19.60
CA HIS A 256 -0.51 -20.40 20.28
C HIS A 256 0.11 -19.53 21.38
N GLU A 257 1.04 -20.08 22.17
CA GLU A 257 1.79 -19.34 23.19
C GLU A 257 2.62 -18.21 22.57
N THR A 258 3.37 -18.52 21.50
CA THR A 258 4.16 -17.52 20.78
C THR A 258 3.29 -16.43 20.14
N SER A 259 2.12 -16.79 19.60
CA SER A 259 1.12 -15.82 19.11
C SER A 259 0.63 -14.89 20.23
N CYS A 260 0.29 -15.45 21.40
CA CYS A 260 -0.12 -14.68 22.57
C CYS A 260 1.00 -13.76 23.08
N GLN A 261 2.24 -14.24 23.12
CA GLN A 261 3.40 -13.44 23.50
C GLN A 261 3.65 -12.30 22.51
N ASN A 262 3.52 -12.55 21.21
CA ASN A 262 3.67 -11.53 20.18
C ASN A 262 2.57 -10.46 20.28
N LEU A 263 1.32 -10.85 20.53
CA LEU A 263 0.24 -9.92 20.84
C LEU A 263 0.56 -9.09 22.09
N LEU A 264 1.04 -9.71 23.17
CA LEU A 264 1.45 -9.00 24.38
C LEU A 264 2.57 -7.98 24.11
N ILE A 265 3.54 -8.33 23.26
CA ILE A 265 4.63 -7.42 22.84
C ILE A 265 4.08 -6.26 22.01
N GLN A 266 3.14 -6.52 21.09
CA GLN A 266 2.46 -5.45 20.34
C GLN A 266 1.70 -4.49 21.27
N TYR A 267 0.92 -5.01 22.22
CA TYR A 267 0.21 -4.19 23.19
C TYR A 267 1.15 -3.38 24.10
N LYS A 268 2.31 -3.92 24.48
CA LYS A 268 3.32 -3.18 25.25
C LYS A 268 3.98 -2.04 24.47
N ASN A 269 4.08 -2.17 23.14
CA ASN A 269 4.78 -1.20 22.30
C ASN A 269 3.87 -0.06 21.79
N GLU A 270 2.54 -0.25 21.75
CA GLU A 270 1.69 0.66 20.96
C GLU A 270 1.07 1.87 21.66
N LYS A 271 0.98 2.01 23.00
CA LYS A 271 0.26 3.19 23.55
C LYS A 271 0.82 4.00 24.73
N ASP A 272 1.70 3.51 25.59
CA ASP A 272 1.87 4.19 26.88
C ASP A 272 3.27 4.68 27.24
N HIS A 273 4.34 4.26 26.56
CA HIS A 273 5.68 4.69 27.00
C HIS A 273 6.08 6.10 26.53
N SER A 274 5.77 6.50 25.28
CA SER A 274 6.12 7.85 24.80
C SER A 274 5.33 8.95 25.51
N SER A 275 4.02 8.75 25.67
CA SER A 275 3.10 9.73 26.24
C SER A 275 3.31 9.90 27.75
N ILE A 276 3.50 8.80 28.49
CA ILE A 276 3.73 8.83 29.94
C ILE A 276 5.13 9.36 30.26
N GLU A 277 6.17 9.02 29.47
CA GLU A 277 7.51 9.55 29.70
C GLU A 277 7.59 11.06 29.41
N GLN A 278 6.93 11.53 28.34
CA GLN A 278 6.78 12.96 28.05
C GLN A 278 6.00 13.68 29.17
N LEU A 279 4.91 13.09 29.67
CA LEU A 279 4.14 13.66 30.76
C LEU A 279 4.98 13.76 32.04
N LYS A 280 5.74 12.71 32.38
CA LYS A 280 6.63 12.70 33.54
C LYS A 280 7.72 13.78 33.43
N GLN A 281 8.34 13.92 32.26
CA GLN A 281 9.34 14.96 32.00
C GLN A 281 8.76 16.37 32.08
N THR A 282 7.56 16.61 31.53
CA THR A 282 6.91 17.93 31.61
C THR A 282 6.52 18.30 33.04
N ILE A 283 6.01 17.33 33.82
CA ILE A 283 5.71 17.54 35.25
C ILE A 283 6.99 17.88 36.03
N GLU A 284 8.11 17.21 35.74
CA GLU A 284 9.38 17.47 36.41
C GLU A 284 9.93 18.87 36.08
N ILE A 285 9.79 19.32 34.83
CA ILE A 285 10.15 20.69 34.41
C ILE A 285 9.28 21.73 35.13
N LEU A 286 7.97 21.50 35.20
CA LEU A 286 7.03 22.43 35.85
C LEU A 286 7.27 22.51 37.36
N TYR A 287 7.55 21.37 38.00
CA TYR A 287 7.88 21.31 39.42
C TYR A 287 9.13 22.13 39.72
N LYS A 288 10.25 21.90 39.00
CA LYS A 288 11.51 22.63 39.17
C LYS A 288 11.39 24.14 38.91
N LYS A 289 10.51 24.55 37.98
CA LYS A 289 10.38 25.95 37.58
C LYS A 289 9.59 26.81 38.58
N TYR A 290 8.56 26.25 39.21
CA TYR A 290 7.61 27.02 40.02
C TYR A 290 7.67 26.73 41.52
N ILE A 291 8.40 25.67 41.92
CA ILE A 291 8.59 25.27 43.32
C ILE A 291 10.09 25.22 43.58
N ILE A 292 10.56 25.99 44.58
CA ILE A 292 11.97 26.04 44.98
C ILE A 292 12.17 24.97 46.06
N SER A 293 12.25 23.70 45.65
CA SER A 293 12.57 22.57 46.54
C SER A 293 13.47 21.56 45.81
N ASP A 294 14.71 21.40 46.26
CA ASP A 294 15.70 20.46 45.71
C ASP A 294 15.57 19.05 46.32
N ASP A 295 14.35 18.53 46.38
CA ASP A 295 14.09 17.19 46.90
C ASP A 295 14.27 16.16 45.78
N ILE A 296 15.43 15.53 45.75
CA ILE A 296 15.80 14.51 44.76
C ILE A 296 15.04 13.21 45.08
N GLY A 297 14.17 12.78 44.16
CA GLY A 297 13.45 11.50 44.26
C GLY A 297 11.96 11.58 44.60
N ILE A 298 11.34 12.76 44.49
CA ILE A 298 9.91 12.90 44.71
C ILE A 298 9.10 12.13 43.66
N SER A 299 8.12 11.35 44.13
CA SER A 299 7.14 10.65 43.27
C SER A 299 6.34 11.63 42.40
N THR A 300 6.07 11.29 41.14
CA THR A 300 5.30 12.12 40.19
C THR A 300 3.94 12.57 40.75
N ILE A 301 3.30 11.72 41.56
CA ILE A 301 2.03 12.05 42.24
C ILE A 301 2.22 13.18 43.25
N HIS A 302 3.30 13.15 44.01
CA HIS A 302 3.61 14.17 45.00
C HIS A 302 4.02 15.50 44.32
N MET A 303 4.79 15.46 43.22
CA MET A 303 5.08 16.65 42.41
C MET A 303 3.79 17.33 41.92
N LEU A 304 2.85 16.54 41.40
CA LEU A 304 1.55 17.04 40.95
C LEU A 304 0.72 17.65 42.09
N GLN A 305 0.69 16.99 43.25
CA GLN A 305 -0.05 17.47 44.41
C GLN A 305 0.48 18.83 44.92
N THR A 306 1.80 19.02 44.91
CA THR A 306 2.41 20.30 45.30
C THR A 306 2.15 21.39 44.27
N ILE A 307 2.21 21.06 42.97
CA ILE A 307 1.82 21.99 41.89
C ILE A 307 0.35 22.39 42.04
N GLU A 308 -0.54 21.44 42.30
CA GLU A 308 -1.97 21.69 42.48
C GLU A 308 -2.23 22.62 43.67
N ASN A 309 -1.56 22.38 44.81
CA ASN A 309 -1.67 23.25 45.98
C ASN A 309 -1.12 24.66 45.69
N LYS A 310 -0.04 24.79 44.91
CA LYS A 310 0.49 26.09 44.50
C LYS A 310 -0.48 26.83 43.59
N ILE A 311 -1.09 26.14 42.62
CA ILE A 311 -2.11 26.70 41.73
C ILE A 311 -3.32 27.16 42.54
N LYS A 312 -3.81 26.36 43.49
CA LYS A 312 -4.90 26.75 44.40
C LYS A 312 -4.56 28.01 45.20
N SER A 313 -3.34 28.11 45.73
CA SER A 313 -2.87 29.32 46.40
C SER A 313 -2.85 30.53 45.47
N LEU A 314 -2.38 30.37 44.22
CA LEU A 314 -2.36 31.45 43.24
C LEU A 314 -3.78 31.89 42.84
N PHE A 315 -4.71 30.95 42.64
CA PHE A 315 -6.10 31.28 42.37
C PHE A 315 -6.74 32.04 43.52
N ASN A 316 -6.52 31.61 44.77
CA ASN A 316 -7.01 32.35 45.94
C ASN A 316 -6.41 33.77 45.96
N THR A 317 -5.13 33.95 45.61
CA THR A 317 -4.56 35.30 45.53
C THR A 317 -5.16 36.14 44.41
N ILE A 318 -5.47 35.54 43.24
CA ILE A 318 -6.11 36.24 42.11
C ILE A 318 -7.54 36.64 42.46
N GLU A 319 -8.29 35.76 43.12
CA GLU A 319 -9.68 36.01 43.52
C GLU A 319 -9.81 37.15 44.53
N HIS A 320 -8.76 37.42 45.30
CA HIS A 320 -8.70 38.51 46.28
C HIS A 320 -7.90 39.72 45.80
N MET A 321 -7.45 39.76 44.52
CA MET A 321 -6.79 40.94 43.96
C MET A 321 -7.82 41.99 43.54
N ASP A 322 -7.55 43.24 43.91
CA ASP A 322 -8.42 44.37 43.54
C ASP A 322 -8.48 44.56 42.01
N SER A 323 -9.71 44.67 41.51
CA SER A 323 -10.05 44.86 40.09
C SER A 323 -9.33 46.05 39.42
N SER A 324 -8.92 47.06 40.20
CA SER A 324 -8.15 48.21 39.72
C SER A 324 -6.76 47.84 39.19
N ILE A 325 -6.04 46.95 39.88
CA ILE A 325 -4.70 46.48 39.49
C ILE A 325 -4.79 45.64 38.22
N LEU A 326 -5.88 44.86 38.08
CA LEU A 326 -6.14 44.05 36.90
C LEU A 326 -6.34 44.93 35.65
N ILE A 327 -7.12 46.01 35.78
CA ILE A 327 -7.36 46.97 34.70
C ILE A 327 -6.06 47.70 34.30
N GLU A 328 -5.20 48.04 35.25
CA GLU A 328 -3.91 48.68 34.97
C GLU A 328 -2.95 47.72 34.25
N ALA A 329 -2.85 46.48 34.70
CA ALA A 329 -2.03 45.45 34.06
C ALA A 329 -2.55 45.10 32.66
N GLU A 330 -3.87 45.05 32.46
CA GLU A 330 -4.49 44.82 31.16
C GLU A 330 -4.19 45.96 30.18
N LYS A 331 -4.33 47.22 30.63
CA LYS A 331 -3.92 48.39 29.84
C LYS A 331 -2.43 48.34 29.49
N PHE A 332 -1.57 47.93 30.42
CA PHE A 332 -0.14 47.83 30.18
C PHE A 332 0.17 46.76 29.12
N ARG A 333 -0.45 45.58 29.21
CA ARG A 333 -0.32 44.51 28.20
C ARG A 333 -0.86 44.94 26.85
N GLU A 334 -1.99 45.65 26.81
CA GLU A 334 -2.56 46.14 25.57
C GLU A 334 -1.67 47.21 24.92
N ILE A 335 -1.03 48.07 25.73
CA ILE A 335 -0.03 49.02 25.26
C ILE A 335 1.19 48.29 24.69
N THR A 336 1.74 47.28 25.38
CA THR A 336 2.94 46.57 24.92
C THR A 336 2.70 45.79 23.63
N VAL A 337 1.54 45.15 23.48
CA VAL A 337 1.16 44.48 22.24
C VAL A 337 1.06 45.49 21.10
N ARG A 338 0.37 46.62 21.31
CA ARG A 338 0.25 47.68 20.31
C ARG A 338 1.60 48.30 19.94
N THR A 339 2.54 48.41 20.86
CA THR A 339 3.88 48.93 20.55
C THR A 339 4.68 47.94 19.71
N LEU A 340 4.64 46.65 20.03
CA LEU A 340 5.33 45.62 19.26
C LEU A 340 4.81 45.52 17.82
N GLU A 341 3.48 45.55 17.64
CA GLU A 341 2.87 45.56 16.30
C GLU A 341 3.27 46.79 15.47
N ARG A 342 3.43 47.95 16.11
CA ARG A 342 3.89 49.17 15.44
C ARG A 342 5.36 49.06 15.05
N GLU A 343 6.20 48.51 15.92
CA GLU A 343 7.62 48.30 15.65
C GLU A 343 7.82 47.31 14.49
N GLU A 344 7.08 46.19 14.46
CA GLU A 344 7.12 45.23 13.35
C GLU A 344 6.72 45.88 12.02
N LYS A 345 5.63 46.65 12.00
CA LYS A 345 5.19 47.35 10.76
C LYS A 345 6.24 48.34 10.26
N LEU A 346 6.87 49.09 11.18
CA LEU A 346 7.91 50.05 10.83
C LEU A 346 9.17 49.35 10.29
N GLN A 347 9.52 48.17 10.84
CA GLN A 347 10.60 47.34 10.31
C GLN A 347 10.29 46.80 8.90
N GLN A 348 9.05 46.35 8.65
CA GLN A 348 8.61 45.90 7.32
C GLN A 348 8.69 47.03 6.29
N GLU A 349 8.23 48.24 6.63
CA GLU A 349 8.33 49.40 5.75
C GLU A 349 9.79 49.79 5.46
N LYS A 350 10.67 49.75 6.47
CA LYS A 350 12.11 49.98 6.29
C LYS A 350 12.71 48.99 5.29
N LEU A 351 12.42 47.69 5.44
CA LEU A 351 12.89 46.67 4.50
C LEU A 351 12.39 46.92 3.07
N ILE A 352 11.11 47.26 2.90
CA ILE A 352 10.55 47.60 1.59
C ILE A 352 11.25 48.82 0.98
N ASN A 353 11.50 49.85 1.80
CA ASN A 353 12.17 51.07 1.36
C ASN A 353 13.64 50.83 0.99
N GLU A 354 14.36 50.01 1.77
CA GLU A 354 15.72 49.58 1.45
C GLU A 354 15.78 48.79 0.13
N LEU A 355 14.84 47.87 -0.09
CA LEU A 355 14.74 47.12 -1.35
C LEU A 355 14.48 48.05 -2.55
N LYS A 356 13.57 49.01 -2.40
CA LYS A 356 13.32 50.05 -3.41
C LYS A 356 14.57 50.90 -3.66
N HIS A 357 15.26 51.32 -2.60
CA HIS A 357 16.48 52.10 -2.69
C HIS A 357 17.59 51.34 -3.41
N LYS A 358 17.85 50.07 -3.02
CA LYS A 358 18.80 49.18 -3.70
C LYS A 358 18.46 49.00 -5.18
N LYS A 359 17.19 48.78 -5.52
CA LYS A 359 16.73 48.66 -6.92
C LYS A 359 16.94 49.95 -7.71
N THR A 360 16.77 51.10 -7.08
CA THR A 360 17.02 52.42 -7.70
C THR A 360 18.51 52.65 -7.92
N LEU A 361 19.34 52.32 -6.93
CA LEU A 361 20.80 52.43 -6.98
C LEU A 361 21.40 51.51 -8.06
N LEU A 362 20.90 50.27 -8.16
CA LEU A 362 21.26 49.32 -9.23
C LEU A 362 20.85 49.83 -10.62
N ARG A 363 19.70 50.51 -10.74
CA ARG A 363 19.29 51.14 -12.00
C ARG A 363 20.19 52.32 -12.37
N SER A 364 20.64 53.10 -11.39
CA SER A 364 21.54 54.24 -11.64
C SER A 364 22.98 53.81 -11.91
N SER A 365 23.44 52.70 -11.34
CA SER A 365 24.80 52.17 -11.58
C SER A 365 24.90 51.28 -12.81
N ALA A 366 23.78 50.85 -13.40
CA ALA A 366 23.78 50.09 -14.64
C ALA A 366 24.37 50.95 -15.78
N PRO A 367 25.34 50.42 -16.55
CA PRO A 367 25.91 51.15 -17.68
C PRO A 367 24.80 51.50 -18.69
N PRO A 368 24.82 52.71 -19.27
CA PRO A 368 23.77 53.14 -20.20
C PRO A 368 23.72 52.17 -21.39
N TYR A 369 22.58 51.48 -21.53
CA TYR A 369 22.34 50.56 -22.64
C TYR A 369 22.34 51.33 -23.96
N ARG A 370 23.36 51.11 -24.79
CA ARG A 370 23.46 51.69 -26.14
C ARG A 370 22.67 50.81 -27.11
N LYS A 371 21.53 51.31 -27.59
CA LYS A 371 20.79 50.69 -28.69
C LYS A 371 21.61 50.83 -29.98
N ILE A 372 22.00 49.71 -30.60
CA ILE A 372 22.65 49.72 -31.91
C ILE A 372 21.56 49.81 -32.98
N GLY A 373 21.62 50.86 -33.81
CA GLY A 373 20.71 51.08 -34.93
C GLY A 373 19.49 51.95 -34.62
N ARG A 374 18.81 52.41 -35.67
CA ARG A 374 17.53 53.14 -35.57
C ARG A 374 16.45 52.16 -35.10
N ILE A 375 15.81 52.49 -33.97
CA ILE A 375 14.60 51.81 -33.52
C ILE A 375 13.52 52.05 -34.57
N ILE A 376 12.99 50.98 -35.16
CA ILE A 376 11.80 51.07 -36.02
C ILE A 376 10.64 51.42 -35.09
N MET A 377 10.19 52.67 -35.13
CA MET A 377 8.94 53.06 -34.50
C MET A 377 7.81 52.40 -35.27
N GLU A 378 7.10 51.46 -34.65
CA GLU A 378 5.80 51.06 -35.15
C GLU A 378 4.90 52.29 -35.15
N ARG A 379 4.57 52.76 -36.35
CA ARG A 379 3.54 53.78 -36.52
C ARG A 379 2.22 53.16 -36.05
N SER A 380 1.40 53.95 -35.38
CA SER A 380 0.00 53.57 -35.16
C SER A 380 -0.59 53.12 -36.50
N ARG A 381 -1.17 51.91 -36.54
CA ARG A 381 -1.85 51.43 -37.74
C ARG A 381 -3.00 52.41 -38.03
N PRO A 382 -3.17 52.88 -39.28
CA PRO A 382 -4.27 53.78 -39.62
C PRO A 382 -5.60 53.12 -39.25
N LEU A 383 -6.56 53.91 -38.77
CA LEU A 383 -7.91 53.44 -38.49
C LEU A 383 -8.51 52.92 -39.81
N LEU A 384 -8.68 51.60 -39.92
CA LEU A 384 -9.34 50.99 -41.07
C LEU A 384 -10.82 51.43 -41.07
N GLU A 385 -11.24 52.14 -42.12
CA GLU A 385 -12.65 52.39 -42.39
C GLU A 385 -13.36 51.03 -42.57
N LYS A 386 -14.36 50.76 -41.72
CA LYS A 386 -15.21 49.57 -41.85
C LYS A 386 -16.03 49.68 -43.14
N LYS A 387 -15.55 49.07 -44.23
CA LYS A 387 -16.37 48.80 -45.41
C LYS A 387 -17.46 47.78 -45.04
N TYR A 388 -18.71 48.24 -44.99
CA TYR A 388 -19.86 47.37 -44.97
C TYR A 388 -20.06 46.79 -46.39
N HIS A 389 -19.49 45.62 -46.65
CA HIS A 389 -19.91 44.81 -47.79
C HIS A 389 -21.07 43.91 -47.35
N LEU A 390 -22.27 44.23 -47.86
CA LEU A 390 -23.46 43.39 -47.75
C LEU A 390 -23.17 41.99 -48.30
N LYS A 391 -23.53 40.95 -47.55
CA LYS A 391 -23.72 39.61 -48.10
C LYS A 391 -24.99 39.62 -48.95
N HIS A 392 -24.84 39.66 -50.27
CA HIS A 392 -25.85 39.13 -51.21
C HIS A 392 -25.20 37.99 -51.97
N SER A 393 -25.36 36.78 -51.43
CA SER A 393 -25.28 35.51 -52.17
C SER A 393 -25.91 34.45 -51.28
N ILE A 394 -27.21 34.24 -51.46
CA ILE A 394 -27.89 32.95 -51.71
C ILE A 394 -29.37 33.31 -51.90
N ILE A 395 -29.74 33.75 -53.11
CA ILE A 395 -31.01 33.43 -53.75
C ILE A 395 -30.70 33.32 -55.24
N ASN A 396 -30.24 32.13 -55.66
CA ASN A 396 -30.51 31.52 -56.96
C ASN A 396 -29.68 30.25 -57.13
N LYS A 397 -30.04 29.23 -56.35
CA LYS A 397 -29.72 27.83 -56.67
C LYS A 397 -30.83 26.87 -56.19
N GLN A 398 -32.08 27.32 -56.32
CA GLN A 398 -33.28 26.47 -56.20
C GLN A 398 -34.17 26.48 -57.46
N GLU A 399 -33.79 27.17 -58.54
CA GLU A 399 -34.51 27.15 -59.83
C GLU A 399 -33.86 26.27 -60.92
N GLN A 400 -32.95 25.36 -60.55
CA GLN A 400 -32.38 24.37 -61.50
C GLN A 400 -32.68 22.91 -61.12
N LEU A 401 -33.75 22.68 -60.36
CA LEU A 401 -34.33 21.34 -60.16
C LEU A 401 -35.82 21.29 -60.56
N MET A 402 -36.19 22.11 -61.54
CA MET A 402 -37.43 21.94 -62.32
C MET A 402 -37.16 22.13 -63.81
N ARG A 403 -36.10 21.49 -64.33
CA ARG A 403 -36.00 20.97 -65.70
C ARG A 403 -35.10 19.75 -65.74
#